data_AF-A0A915KHD8-F1
#
_entry.id   AF-A0A915KHD8-F1
#
_cell.length_a   1.000
_cell.length_b   1.000
_cell.length_c   1.000
_cell.angle_alpha   90.00
_cell.angle_beta   90.00
_cell.angle_gamma   90.00
#
_symmetry.space_group_name_H-M   'P 1'
#
loop_
_entity.id
_entity.type
_entity.pdbx_description
1 polymer ?
#
loop_
_entity_poly.entity_id
_entity_poly.type
_entity_poly.pdbx_seq_one_letter_code
_entity_poly.pdbx_strand_id
1 'polypeptide(L)'
;MHEIVPASCLGPLPTAARMAKVLREEISVEKFHPVLFPKGSDMILNYDEHVLVSNYKFGVIYQRFGQTTEEELFNNVGGSAAFDEFLTILGDKVQLKNFPGYRGGLDTLNDQTGNYSIYTKYKDNSNWKMNTIVGEEEQ
;
A
#
# COMPACT_ATOMS: atom_id res chain seq x y z
N MET A 1 13.11 -14.54 -3.16
CA MET A 1 12.65 -15.92 -2.93
C MET A 1 13.23 -16.34 -1.59
N HIS A 2 12.40 -16.71 -0.63
CA HIS A 2 12.81 -17.18 0.69
C HIS A 2 12.46 -18.65 0.79
N GLU A 3 13.42 -19.50 1.16
CA GLU A 3 13.25 -20.95 1.22
C GLU A 3 13.84 -21.49 2.52
N ILE A 4 13.13 -22.42 3.15
CA ILE A 4 13.62 -23.15 4.31
C ILE A 4 14.25 -24.44 3.80
N VAL A 5 15.58 -24.51 3.87
CA VAL A 5 16.35 -25.65 3.38
C VAL A 5 16.74 -26.57 4.55
N PRO A 6 16.45 -27.88 4.50
CA PRO A 6 16.91 -28.83 5.50
C PRO A 6 18.44 -28.86 5.61
N ALA A 7 18.97 -28.94 6.83
CA ALA A 7 20.42 -28.98 7.05
C ALA A 7 21.12 -30.16 6.35
N SER A 8 20.40 -31.25 6.07
CA SER A 8 20.90 -32.40 5.31
C SER A 8 21.38 -32.04 3.90
N CYS A 9 20.86 -30.96 3.31
CA CYS A 9 21.24 -30.50 1.97
C CYS A 9 22.61 -29.78 1.93
N LEU A 10 23.17 -29.42 3.10
CA LEU A 10 24.41 -28.62 3.19
C LEU A 10 25.69 -29.48 3.32
N GLY A 11 25.54 -30.79 3.52
CA GLY A 11 26.65 -31.70 3.80
C GLY A 11 27.30 -31.46 5.17
N PRO A 12 28.44 -32.11 5.46
CA PRO A 12 29.01 -32.17 6.82
C PRO A 12 29.65 -30.86 7.31
N LEU A 13 29.98 -29.93 6.40
CA LEU A 13 30.65 -28.65 6.69
C LEU A 13 29.95 -27.52 5.92
N PRO A 14 28.88 -26.94 6.49
CA PRO A 14 28.17 -25.83 5.87
C PRO A 14 29.07 -24.58 5.89
N THR A 15 29.24 -23.94 4.73
CA THR A 15 29.87 -22.62 4.61
C THR A 15 28.85 -21.63 4.08
N ALA A 16 29.02 -20.34 4.35
CA ALA A 16 28.14 -19.29 3.84
C ALA A 16 28.00 -19.33 2.30
N ALA A 17 29.11 -19.58 1.60
CA ALA A 17 29.10 -19.73 0.14
C ALA A 17 28.30 -20.95 -0.34
N ARG A 18 28.39 -22.09 0.36
CA ARG A 18 27.59 -23.27 0.04
C ARG A 18 26.10 -23.03 0.31
N MET A 19 25.77 -22.41 1.44
CA MET A 19 24.39 -22.05 1.78
C MET A 19 23.78 -21.11 0.72
N ALA A 20 24.53 -20.10 0.29
CA ALA A 20 24.10 -19.19 -0.77
C ALA A 20 23.88 -19.92 -2.11
N LYS A 21 24.78 -20.82 -2.51
CA LYS A 21 24.65 -21.61 -3.75
C LYS A 21 23.45 -22.56 -3.74
N VAL A 22 23.09 -23.12 -2.59
CA VAL A 22 21.90 -23.97 -2.47
C VAL A 22 20.62 -23.17 -2.68
N LEU A 23 20.57 -21.92 -2.20
CA LEU A 23 19.42 -21.03 -2.44
C LEU A 23 19.42 -20.47 -3.86
N ARG A 24 20.60 -20.27 -4.47
CA ARG A 24 20.74 -19.67 -5.79
C ARG A 24 22.05 -20.09 -6.45
N GLU A 25 21.96 -20.97 -7.45
CA GLU A 25 23.13 -21.55 -8.14
C GLU A 25 24.01 -20.51 -8.86
N GLU A 26 23.43 -19.38 -9.27
CA GLU A 26 24.12 -18.28 -9.95
C GLU A 26 25.17 -17.55 -9.08
N ILE A 27 25.16 -17.77 -7.75
CA ILE A 27 26.10 -17.10 -6.85
C ILE A 27 27.50 -17.73 -6.98
N SER A 28 28.42 -17.00 -7.60
CA SER A 28 29.82 -17.39 -7.75
C SER A 28 30.74 -16.94 -6.61
N VAL A 29 30.19 -16.26 -5.59
CA VAL A 29 30.97 -15.69 -4.48
C VAL A 29 31.55 -16.80 -3.59
N GLU A 30 32.87 -16.78 -3.41
CA GLU A 30 33.59 -17.77 -2.60
C GLU A 30 33.70 -17.38 -1.12
N LYS A 31 33.66 -16.08 -0.81
CA LYS A 31 33.89 -15.55 0.55
C LYS A 31 32.80 -14.55 0.96
N PHE A 32 32.21 -14.82 2.12
CA PHE A 32 31.29 -13.90 2.80
C PHE A 32 31.98 -13.27 4.00
N HIS A 33 31.62 -12.04 4.32
CA HIS A 33 32.12 -11.32 5.50
C HIS A 33 31.01 -11.17 6.53
N PRO A 34 31.28 -11.39 7.82
CA PRO A 34 30.28 -11.23 8.85
C PRO A 34 29.89 -9.76 8.99
N VAL A 35 28.58 -9.50 9.13
CA VAL A 35 28.09 -8.17 9.50
C VAL A 35 28.24 -8.00 11.01
N LEU A 36 29.23 -7.20 11.42
CA LEU A 36 29.57 -6.98 12.84
C LEU A 36 28.93 -5.72 13.44
N PHE A 37 28.20 -4.96 12.63
CA PHE A 37 27.60 -3.70 13.07
C PHE A 37 26.36 -3.95 13.96
N PRO A 38 26.28 -3.39 15.18
CA PRO A 38 25.19 -3.67 16.10
C PRO A 38 23.78 -3.31 15.59
N LYS A 39 23.64 -2.31 14.71
CA LYS A 39 22.35 -1.94 14.09
C LYS A 39 22.18 -2.53 12.68
N GLY A 40 23.00 -3.52 12.32
CA GLY A 40 22.93 -4.16 11.00
C GLY A 40 21.59 -4.83 10.74
N SER A 41 20.99 -5.45 11.76
CA SER A 41 19.65 -6.05 11.67
C SER A 41 18.58 -5.02 11.30
N ASP A 42 18.58 -3.86 11.94
CA ASP A 42 17.57 -2.82 11.70
C ASP A 42 17.67 -2.26 10.28
N MET A 43 18.90 -2.10 9.77
CA MET A 43 19.13 -1.66 8.39
C MET A 43 18.66 -2.70 7.37
N ILE A 44 18.91 -3.99 7.63
CA ILE A 44 18.45 -5.09 6.76
C ILE A 44 16.92 -5.16 6.78
N LEU A 45 16.28 -5.05 7.95
CA LEU A 45 14.82 -5.03 8.08
C LEU A 45 14.21 -3.85 7.32
N ASN A 46 14.72 -2.64 7.52
CA ASN A 46 14.25 -1.46 6.79
C ASN A 46 14.43 -1.62 5.26
N TYR A 47 15.53 -2.26 4.83
CA TYR A 47 15.75 -2.58 3.42
C TYR A 47 14.88 -3.75 2.91
N ASP A 48 14.42 -4.66 3.74
CA ASP A 48 13.47 -5.69 3.29
C ASP A 48 12.06 -5.10 3.18
N GLU A 49 11.68 -4.27 4.15
CA GLU A 49 10.35 -3.69 4.27
C GLU A 49 10.14 -2.41 3.43
N HIS A 50 11.18 -1.80 2.86
CA HIS A 50 11.03 -0.53 2.11
C HIS A 50 10.06 -0.60 0.92
N VAL A 51 9.81 -1.80 0.38
CA VAL A 51 8.87 -2.03 -0.73
C VAL A 51 7.43 -2.21 -0.24
N LEU A 52 7.22 -2.41 1.07
CA LEU A 52 5.89 -2.58 1.63
C LEU A 52 5.14 -1.25 1.65
N VAL A 53 4.25 -1.09 0.67
CA VAL A 53 3.28 0.01 0.65
C VAL A 53 2.22 -0.29 1.70
N SER A 54 2.03 0.64 2.64
CA SER A 54 1.04 0.54 3.72
C SER A 54 -0.11 1.55 3.55
N ASN A 55 -0.08 2.32 2.47
CA ASN A 55 -1.08 3.34 2.21
C ASN A 55 -1.54 3.20 0.77
N TYR A 56 -2.85 3.09 0.59
CA TYR A 56 -3.46 2.84 -0.69
C TYR A 56 -4.50 3.92 -0.99
N LYS A 57 -4.60 4.27 -2.26
CA LYS A 57 -5.60 5.21 -2.76
C LYS A 57 -6.32 4.57 -3.92
N PHE A 58 -7.64 4.69 -3.91
CA PHE A 58 -8.49 4.15 -4.96
C PHE A 58 -9.43 5.25 -5.41
N GLY A 59 -9.52 5.49 -6.71
CA GLY A 59 -10.57 6.34 -7.26
C GLY A 59 -11.88 5.56 -7.30
N VAL A 60 -12.98 6.18 -6.87
CA VAL A 60 -14.31 5.61 -7.05
C VAL A 60 -15.14 6.63 -7.82
N ILE A 61 -15.64 6.19 -8.97
CA ILE A 61 -16.38 7.04 -9.91
C ILE A 61 -17.79 6.46 -10.05
N TYR A 62 -18.79 7.33 -9.98
CA TYR A 62 -20.17 6.97 -10.25
C TYR A 62 -20.45 7.16 -11.75
N GLN A 63 -21.03 6.16 -12.40
CA GLN A 63 -21.41 6.20 -13.81
C GLN A 63 -22.93 6.04 -13.95
N ARG A 64 -23.57 7.01 -14.59
CA ARG A 64 -25.00 6.96 -14.93
C ARG A 64 -25.20 6.24 -16.26
N PHE A 65 -26.41 5.72 -16.48
CA PHE A 65 -26.76 5.07 -17.74
C PHE A 65 -26.53 6.01 -18.93
N GLY A 66 -25.84 5.50 -19.95
CA GLY A 66 -25.55 6.24 -21.18
C GLY A 66 -24.34 7.17 -21.12
N GLN A 67 -23.70 7.37 -19.95
CA GLN A 67 -22.44 8.11 -19.89
C GLN A 67 -21.30 7.28 -20.48
N THR A 68 -20.52 7.90 -21.35
CA THR A 68 -19.43 7.22 -22.10
C THR A 68 -18.14 8.03 -22.15
N THR A 69 -18.17 9.31 -21.78
CA THR A 69 -16.98 10.16 -21.78
C THR A 69 -16.49 10.43 -20.36
N GLU A 70 -15.18 10.66 -20.22
CA GLU A 70 -14.55 11.01 -18.94
C GLU A 70 -15.15 12.29 -18.33
N GLU A 71 -15.39 13.29 -19.17
CA GLU A 71 -16.04 14.55 -18.80
C GLU A 71 -17.43 14.32 -18.20
N GLU A 72 -18.25 13.44 -18.80
CA GLU A 72 -19.57 13.11 -18.26
C GLU A 72 -19.49 12.43 -16.88
N LEU A 73 -18.50 11.57 -16.69
CA LEU A 73 -18.32 10.85 -15.41
C LEU A 73 -17.89 11.80 -14.29
N PHE A 74 -16.97 12.72 -14.56
CA PHE A 74 -16.48 13.68 -13.58
C PHE A 74 -17.44 14.83 -13.29
N ASN A 75 -18.34 15.17 -14.21
CA ASN A 75 -19.38 16.19 -14.01
C ASN A 75 -20.60 15.70 -13.21
N ASN A 76 -20.58 14.48 -12.68
CA ASN A 76 -21.69 13.96 -11.89
C ASN A 76 -21.82 14.68 -10.55
N VAL A 77 -22.87 15.50 -10.41
CA VAL A 77 -23.27 16.07 -9.11
C VAL A 77 -24.08 15.01 -8.35
N GLY A 78 -23.43 14.36 -7.39
CA GLY A 78 -24.02 13.35 -6.51
C GLY A 78 -24.23 11.96 -7.14
N GLY A 79 -24.41 10.97 -6.26
CA GLY A 79 -24.65 9.57 -6.59
C GLY A 79 -26.12 9.14 -6.50
N SER A 80 -26.36 7.84 -6.61
CA SER A 80 -27.65 7.22 -6.25
C SER A 80 -27.65 6.76 -4.80
N ALA A 81 -28.83 6.51 -4.23
CA ALA A 81 -28.94 5.94 -2.89
C ALA A 81 -28.16 4.61 -2.71
N ALA A 82 -28.15 3.78 -3.76
CA ALA A 82 -27.36 2.54 -3.76
C ALA A 82 -25.84 2.80 -3.81
N PHE A 83 -25.41 3.89 -4.46
CA PHE A 83 -24.00 4.29 -4.46
C PHE A 83 -23.59 4.80 -3.07
N ASP A 84 -24.43 5.58 -2.41
CA ASP A 84 -24.17 6.04 -1.05
C ASP A 84 -24.07 4.86 -0.07
N GLU A 85 -24.96 3.87 -0.17
CA GLU A 85 -24.88 2.63 0.61
C GLU A 85 -23.56 1.88 0.32
N PHE A 86 -23.17 1.75 -0.95
CA PHE A 86 -21.89 1.14 -1.32
C PHE A 86 -20.68 1.87 -0.70
N LEU A 87 -20.69 3.20 -0.67
CA LEU A 87 -19.63 3.99 -0.03
C LEU A 87 -19.52 3.70 1.47
N THR A 88 -20.64 3.48 2.17
CA THR A 88 -20.62 3.11 3.60
C THR A 88 -20.01 1.73 3.86
N ILE A 89 -20.04 0.83 2.86
CA ILE A 89 -19.39 -0.48 2.95
C ILE A 89 -17.87 -0.36 2.76
N LEU A 90 -17.42 0.58 1.91
CA LEU A 90 -16.00 0.82 1.68
C LEU A 90 -15.30 1.46 2.87
N GLY A 91 -16.00 2.29 3.64
CA GLY A 91 -15.44 2.91 4.83
C GLY A 91 -16.27 4.03 5.42
N ASP A 92 -15.61 4.77 6.31
CA ASP A 92 -16.22 5.89 7.02
C ASP A 92 -16.07 7.19 6.22
N LYS A 93 -17.15 7.97 6.16
CA LYS A 93 -17.09 9.34 5.61
C LYS A 93 -16.32 10.23 6.60
N VAL A 94 -15.16 10.73 6.16
CA VAL A 94 -14.28 11.60 6.95
C VAL A 94 -14.22 12.99 6.34
N GLN A 95 -14.13 14.00 7.20
CA GLN A 95 -13.86 15.37 6.76
C GLN A 95 -12.38 15.51 6.39
N LEU A 96 -12.10 16.08 5.22
CA LEU A 96 -10.73 16.27 4.73
C LEU A 96 -10.00 17.36 5.52
N LYS A 97 -10.70 18.45 5.86
CA LYS A 97 -10.15 19.54 6.66
C LYS A 97 -9.58 19.03 7.98
N ASN A 98 -8.29 19.28 8.20
CA ASN A 98 -7.54 18.82 9.38
C ASN A 98 -7.51 17.30 9.59
N PHE A 99 -7.73 16.48 8.55
CA PHE A 99 -7.70 15.02 8.69
C PHE A 99 -6.29 14.53 9.10
N PRO A 100 -6.18 13.74 10.19
CA PRO A 100 -4.89 13.23 10.69
C PRO A 100 -4.44 11.93 10.00
N GLY A 101 -5.29 11.32 9.17
CA GLY A 101 -5.01 10.07 8.47
C GLY A 101 -4.19 10.23 7.20
N TYR A 102 -4.06 9.14 6.44
CA TYR A 102 -3.39 9.18 5.14
C TYR A 102 -4.26 9.92 4.13
N ARG A 103 -3.73 11.00 3.55
CA ARG A 103 -4.48 11.92 2.70
C ARG A 103 -4.59 11.46 1.25
N GLY A 104 -3.71 10.56 0.80
CA GLY A 104 -3.76 10.03 -0.57
C GLY A 104 -3.54 11.08 -1.68
N GLY A 105 -3.08 12.29 -1.34
CA GLY A 105 -2.93 13.42 -2.27
C GLY A 105 -4.10 14.42 -2.26
N LEU A 106 -5.11 14.24 -1.40
CA LEU A 106 -6.18 15.21 -1.21
C LEU A 106 -5.72 16.41 -0.37
N ASP A 107 -6.30 17.58 -0.66
CA ASP A 107 -6.11 18.78 0.13
C ASP A 107 -6.91 18.69 1.44
N THR A 108 -6.25 19.05 2.53
CA THR A 108 -6.82 19.02 3.89
C THR A 108 -6.74 20.37 4.57
N LEU A 109 -6.27 21.40 3.86
CA LEU A 109 -6.00 22.74 4.37
C LEU A 109 -6.90 23.79 3.72
N ASN A 110 -7.00 23.77 2.39
CA ASN A 110 -7.67 24.82 1.62
C ASN A 110 -8.96 24.36 0.92
N ASP A 111 -9.45 23.16 1.26
CA ASP A 111 -10.70 22.59 0.77
C ASP A 111 -10.81 22.52 -0.78
N GLN A 112 -9.68 22.39 -1.50
CA GLN A 112 -9.64 22.41 -2.98
C GLN A 112 -10.07 21.10 -3.65
N THR A 113 -10.10 19.99 -2.92
CA THR A 113 -10.40 18.65 -3.46
C THR A 113 -11.65 18.05 -2.83
N GLY A 114 -12.62 18.90 -2.52
CA GLY A 114 -13.83 18.55 -1.78
C GLY A 114 -13.65 18.57 -0.26
N ASN A 115 -14.77 18.42 0.45
CA ASN A 115 -14.83 18.56 1.91
C ASN A 115 -14.77 17.21 2.63
N TYR A 116 -15.11 16.12 1.93
CA TYR A 116 -15.22 14.78 2.50
C TYR A 116 -14.58 13.72 1.59
N SER A 117 -14.21 12.60 2.20
CA SER A 117 -13.73 11.41 1.50
C SER A 117 -14.14 10.16 2.28
N ILE A 118 -14.06 8.98 1.65
CA ILE A 118 -14.29 7.72 2.35
C ILE A 118 -12.94 7.12 2.73
N TYR A 119 -12.78 6.83 4.02
CA TYR A 119 -11.54 6.32 4.59
C TYR A 119 -11.79 5.06 5.42
N THR A 120 -10.92 4.07 5.23
CA THR A 120 -10.89 2.86 6.07
C THR A 120 -9.48 2.58 6.55
N LYS A 121 -9.35 2.25 7.84
CA LYS A 121 -8.14 1.65 8.41
C LYS A 121 -8.34 0.14 8.51
N TYR A 122 -7.64 -0.62 7.67
CA TYR A 122 -7.72 -2.08 7.65
C TYR A 122 -6.46 -2.71 8.27
N LYS A 123 -6.65 -3.50 9.35
CA LYS A 123 -5.66 -4.18 10.22
C LYS A 123 -4.69 -3.27 10.99
N ASP A 124 -4.48 -3.59 12.27
CA ASP A 124 -3.61 -2.84 13.18
C ASP A 124 -2.10 -3.17 13.07
N ASN A 125 -1.73 -4.32 12.50
CA ASN A 125 -0.32 -4.76 12.42
C ASN A 125 0.36 -4.52 11.05
N SER A 126 -0.39 -4.04 10.07
CA SER A 126 0.16 -3.60 8.79
C SER A 126 -0.81 -2.53 8.34
N ASN A 127 -0.41 -1.27 8.45
CA ASN A 127 -1.29 -0.17 8.11
C ASN A 127 -1.77 -0.40 6.67
N TRP A 128 -3.07 -0.55 6.43
CA TRP A 128 -3.69 -0.36 5.13
C TRP A 128 -4.67 0.77 5.31
N LYS A 129 -4.28 1.94 4.82
CA LYS A 129 -5.15 3.10 4.80
C LYS A 129 -5.71 3.23 3.41
N MET A 130 -7.01 3.07 3.26
CA MET A 130 -7.73 3.26 2.00
C MET A 130 -8.29 4.67 2.01
N ASN A 131 -8.01 5.47 0.98
CA ASN A 131 -8.73 6.72 0.76
C ASN A 131 -9.41 6.67 -0.60
N THR A 132 -10.70 7.03 -0.63
CA THR A 132 -11.53 7.05 -1.83
C THR A 132 -11.86 8.48 -2.21
N ILE A 133 -11.37 8.88 -3.38
CA ILE A 133 -11.70 10.18 -3.97
C ILE A 133 -13.08 10.06 -4.59
N VAL A 134 -14.05 10.77 -4.03
CA VAL A 134 -15.33 11.02 -4.68
C VAL A 134 -15.15 12.35 -5.39
N GLY A 135 -15.33 12.37 -6.70
CA GLY A 135 -15.33 13.61 -7.48
C GLY A 135 -16.55 14.43 -7.08
N GLU A 136 -16.40 15.27 -6.05
CA GLU A 136 -17.31 16.38 -5.78
C GLU A 136 -16.49 17.65 -6.06
N GLU A 137 -16.57 18.17 -7.28
CA GLU A 137 -16.29 19.59 -7.50
C GLU A 137 -17.51 20.36 -6.97
N GLU A 138 -17.36 21.04 -5.83
CA GLU A 138 -18.20 22.19 -5.54
C GLU A 138 -17.69 23.38 -6.38
N GLN A 139 -18.63 24.03 -7.08
CA GLN A 139 -18.44 25.18 -7.97
C GLN A 139 -17.67 26.34 -7.35
#